data_AF-A0A3M2K4M3-F1
#
_entry.id   AF-A0A3M2K4M3-F1
#
_cell.length_a   1.000
_cell.length_b   1.000
_cell.length_c   1.000
_cell.angle_alpha   90.00
_cell.angle_beta   90.00
_cell.angle_gamma   90.00
#
_symmetry.space_group_name_H-M   'P 1'
#
loop_
_entity.id
_entity.type
_entity.pdbx_description
1 polymer ?
#
loop_
_entity_poly.entity_id
_entity_poly.type
_entity_poly.pdbx_seq_one_letter_code
_entity_poly.pdbx_strand_id
1 'polypeptide(L)'
;MRGINLAVRWMMKEETLWDDRYLATRSPADEALMQKYCHNIEEKIRLARSSRAARRIAGDACREFERECYSEVIPIFLKRYVNELLEKYWGVSL
;
A
#
# COMPACT_ATOMS: atom_id res chain seq x y z
N MET A 1 15.84 -14.95 8.95
CA MET A 1 14.69 -14.59 8.10
C MET A 1 14.55 -13.08 8.08
N ARG A 2 15.03 -12.41 7.03
CA ARG A 2 14.84 -10.96 6.84
C ARG A 2 14.33 -10.75 5.42
N GLY A 3 13.05 -11.08 5.22
CA GLY A 3 12.33 -10.63 4.05
C GLY A 3 12.09 -9.14 4.24
N ILE A 4 13.03 -8.31 3.77
CA ILE A 4 12.74 -6.88 3.60
C ILE A 4 11.57 -6.83 2.62
N ASN A 5 10.41 -6.54 3.20
CA ASN A 5 9.11 -6.46 2.59
C ASN A 5 9.20 -5.68 1.27
N LEU A 6 8.97 -6.34 0.14
CA LEU A 6 9.12 -5.74 -1.19
C LEU A 6 8.28 -4.48 -1.35
N ALA A 7 7.12 -4.40 -0.68
CA ALA A 7 6.31 -3.20 -0.63
C ALA A 7 7.07 -2.05 0.06
N VAL A 8 7.63 -2.28 1.24
CA VAL A 8 8.44 -1.27 1.96
C VAL A 8 9.69 -0.92 1.17
N ARG A 9 10.30 -1.88 0.49
CA ARG A 9 11.50 -1.67 -0.34
C ARG A 9 11.18 -0.91 -1.63
N TRP A 10 10.04 -1.16 -2.25
CA TRP A 10 9.53 -0.43 -3.41
C TRP A 10 9.17 1.00 -3.00
N MET A 11 8.46 1.14 -1.88
CA MET A 11 8.16 2.42 -1.24
C MET A 11 9.41 3.20 -0.84
N MET A 12 10.49 2.56 -0.33
CA MET A 12 11.74 3.26 0.01
C MET A 12 12.66 3.53 -1.20
N LYS A 13 12.49 2.81 -2.33
CA LYS A 13 13.36 2.95 -3.51
C LYS A 13 12.88 4.03 -4.46
N GLU A 14 11.60 4.38 -4.43
CA GLU A 14 11.08 5.63 -5.02
C GLU A 14 11.19 6.77 -4.00
N GLU A 15 12.43 7.20 -3.73
CA GLU A 15 12.77 8.36 -2.91
C GLU A 15 12.06 9.66 -3.36
N THR A 16 11.56 9.68 -4.61
CA THR A 16 10.88 10.80 -5.25
C THR A 16 9.37 10.88 -4.96
N LEU A 17 8.77 9.87 -4.32
CA LEU A 17 7.34 9.82 -4.05
C LEU A 17 6.97 10.32 -2.66
N TRP A 18 7.92 10.27 -1.72
CA TRP A 18 7.78 10.95 -0.46
C TRP A 18 8.06 12.43 -0.69
N ASP A 19 7.01 13.24 -0.75
CA ASP A 19 7.15 14.67 -0.50
C ASP A 19 7.98 14.83 0.78
N ASP A 20 8.91 15.79 0.83
CA ASP A 20 9.74 16.09 2.01
C ASP A 20 8.89 16.19 3.30
N ARG A 21 7.59 16.53 3.16
CA ARG A 21 6.57 16.48 4.22
C ARG A 21 6.39 15.11 4.88
N TYR A 22 6.44 13.99 4.15
CA TYR A 22 6.27 12.65 4.71
C TYR A 22 7.45 12.21 5.57
N LEU A 23 8.69 12.46 5.10
CA LEU A 23 9.89 12.16 5.88
C LEU A 23 9.93 12.97 7.19
N ALA A 24 9.34 14.17 7.18
CA ALA A 24 9.18 15.01 8.36
C ALA A 24 8.07 14.53 9.32
N THR A 25 7.04 13.83 8.85
CA THR A 25 5.89 13.36 9.66
C THR A 25 5.89 11.87 9.96
N ARG A 26 6.94 11.12 9.59
CA ARG A 26 7.02 9.66 9.80
C ARG A 26 7.01 9.33 11.30
N SER A 27 5.83 8.97 11.82
CA SER A 27 5.74 8.39 13.16
C SER A 27 6.02 6.87 13.09
N PRO A 28 6.59 6.27 14.15
CA PRO A 28 6.70 4.81 14.23
C PRO A 28 5.35 4.08 14.11
N ALA A 29 4.25 4.74 14.49
CA ALA A 29 2.89 4.20 14.36
C ALA A 29 2.44 4.09 12.90
N ASP A 30 2.75 5.12 12.09
CA ASP A 30 2.43 5.10 10.66
C ASP A 30 3.23 4.04 9.90
N GLU A 31 4.50 3.85 10.26
CA GLU A 31 5.32 2.79 9.69
C GLU A 31 4.78 1.39 10.04
N ALA A 32 4.32 1.18 11.27
CA ALA A 32 3.71 -0.07 11.69
C ALA A 32 2.40 -0.35 10.93
N LEU A 33 1.57 0.67 10.72
CA LEU A 33 0.35 0.56 9.91
C LEU A 33 0.69 0.24 8.45
N MET A 34 1.66 0.94 7.87
CA MET A 34 2.10 0.67 6.49
C MET A 34 2.62 -0.76 6.34
N GLN A 35 3.41 -1.25 7.29
CA GLN A 35 3.83 -2.65 7.30
C GLN A 35 2.62 -3.58 7.39
N LYS A 36 1.71 -3.38 8.36
CA LYS A 36 0.51 -4.21 8.54
C LYS A 36 -0.31 -4.36 7.25
N TYR A 37 -0.57 -3.25 6.57
CA TYR A 37 -1.46 -3.24 5.40
C TYR A 37 -0.75 -3.55 4.09
N CYS A 38 0.53 -3.18 3.94
CA CYS A 38 1.27 -3.40 2.70
C CYS A 38 2.01 -4.74 2.66
N HIS A 39 2.25 -5.41 3.81
CA HIS A 39 3.16 -6.55 3.89
C HIS A 39 2.82 -7.73 2.99
N ASN A 40 1.55 -7.92 2.64
CA ASN A 40 1.12 -9.01 1.76
C ASN A 40 0.06 -8.58 0.74
N ILE A 41 -0.15 -7.27 0.56
CA ILE A 41 -1.21 -6.78 -0.34
C ILE A 41 -0.93 -7.14 -1.79
N GLU A 42 0.33 -7.06 -2.22
CA GLU A 42 0.76 -7.48 -3.55
C GLU A 42 0.47 -8.96 -3.79
N GLU A 43 0.82 -9.83 -2.85
CA GLU A 43 0.58 -11.26 -2.99
C GLU A 43 -0.93 -11.57 -3.02
N LYS A 44 -1.73 -10.94 -2.16
CA LYS A 44 -3.19 -11.10 -2.15
C LYS A 44 -3.84 -10.63 -3.45
N ILE A 45 -3.40 -9.50 -4.00
CA ILE A 45 -3.88 -8.99 -5.30
C ILE A 45 -3.47 -9.94 -6.42
N ARG A 46 -2.18 -10.35 -6.47
CA ARG A 46 -1.65 -11.25 -7.49
C ARG A 46 -2.34 -12.61 -7.50
N LEU A 47 -2.67 -13.16 -6.33
CA LEU A 47 -3.31 -14.47 -6.16
C LEU A 47 -4.84 -14.41 -6.14
N ALA A 48 -5.45 -13.25 -6.39
CA ALA A 48 -6.90 -13.13 -6.43
C ALA A 48 -7.51 -14.03 -7.51
N ARG A 49 -8.74 -14.52 -7.30
CA ARG A 49 -9.41 -15.42 -8.26
C ARG A 49 -10.06 -14.69 -9.45
N SER A 50 -10.13 -13.36 -9.39
CA SER A 50 -10.70 -12.50 -10.43
C SER A 50 -10.32 -11.04 -10.21
N SER A 51 -10.44 -10.21 -11.25
CA SER A 51 -10.25 -8.76 -11.16
C SER A 51 -11.23 -8.09 -10.19
N ARG A 52 -12.44 -8.65 -10.02
CA ARG A 52 -13.42 -8.20 -9.02
C ARG A 52 -12.96 -8.52 -7.59
N ALA A 53 -12.38 -9.70 -7.37
CA ALA A 53 -11.81 -10.08 -6.08
C ALA A 53 -10.58 -9.23 -5.74
N ALA A 54 -9.71 -8.97 -6.72
CA ALA A 54 -8.54 -8.12 -6.56
C ALA A 54 -8.93 -6.69 -6.14
N ARG A 55 -9.92 -6.08 -6.82
CA ARG A 55 -10.46 -4.76 -6.45
C ARG A 55 -11.05 -4.73 -5.04
N ARG A 56 -11.75 -5.79 -4.63
CA ARG A 56 -12.29 -5.90 -3.27
C ARG A 56 -11.17 -5.91 -2.23
N ILE A 57 -10.15 -6.75 -2.43
CA ILE A 57 -8.97 -6.82 -1.55
C ILE A 57 -8.30 -5.45 -1.43
N ALA A 58 -8.07 -4.78 -2.55
CA ALA A 58 -7.44 -3.47 -2.59
C ALA A 58 -8.30 -2.42 -1.86
N GLY A 59 -9.61 -2.38 -2.13
CA GLY A 59 -10.53 -1.43 -1.52
C GLY A 59 -10.75 -1.66 -0.02
N ASP A 60 -10.77 -2.92 0.43
CA ASP A 60 -10.84 -3.26 1.85
C ASP A 60 -9.58 -2.80 2.58
N ALA A 61 -8.40 -3.06 2.02
CA ALA A 61 -7.13 -2.63 2.60
C ALA A 61 -7.04 -1.10 2.70
N CYS A 62 -7.44 -0.35 1.66
CA CYS A 62 -7.45 1.11 1.72
C CYS A 62 -8.42 1.65 2.77
N ARG A 63 -9.64 1.09 2.86
CA ARG A 63 -10.64 1.53 3.84
C ARG A 63 -10.22 1.24 5.28
N GLU A 64 -9.62 0.07 5.53
CA GLU A 64 -9.12 -0.27 6.86
C GLU A 64 -7.93 0.63 7.23
N PHE A 65 -7.03 0.89 6.29
CA PHE A 65 -5.91 1.80 6.51
C PHE A 65 -6.38 3.23 6.82
N GLU A 66 -7.35 3.77 6.08
CA GLU A 66 -7.93 5.10 6.33
C GLU A 66 -8.59 5.23 7.70
N ARG A 67 -9.11 4.14 8.26
CA ARG A 67 -9.71 4.14 9.60
C ARG A 67 -8.67 4.16 10.72
N GLU A 68 -7.52 3.53 10.49
CA GLU A 68 -6.47 3.39 11.50
C GLU A 68 -5.38 4.46 11.38
N CYS A 69 -5.19 5.04 10.19
CA CYS A 69 -4.20 6.07 9.93
C CYS A 69 -4.79 7.46 10.19
N TYR A 70 -4.19 8.19 11.13
CA TYR A 70 -4.58 9.56 11.46
C TYR A 70 -3.95 10.61 10.53
N SER A 71 -3.09 10.18 9.59
CA SER A 71 -2.47 11.07 8.62
C SER A 71 -3.30 11.20 7.35
N GLU A 72 -3.47 12.42 6.86
CA GLU A 72 -4.20 12.70 5.62
C GLU A 72 -3.43 12.28 4.36
N VAL A 73 -2.09 12.23 4.44
CA VAL A 73 -1.22 12.03 3.27
C VAL A 73 -0.98 10.54 3.00
N ILE A 74 -0.87 9.74 4.06
CA ILE A 74 -0.45 8.33 3.94
C ILE A 74 -1.47 7.44 3.21
N PRO A 75 -2.79 7.60 3.40
CA PRO A 75 -3.79 6.83 2.66
C PRO A 75 -3.71 7.03 1.14
N ILE A 76 -3.26 8.20 0.68
CA ILE A 76 -3.07 8.48 -0.76
C ILE A 76 -2.00 7.55 -1.34
N PHE A 77 -0.92 7.31 -0.60
CA PHE A 77 0.15 6.40 -1.04
C PHE A 77 -0.33 4.96 -1.14
N LEU A 78 -1.05 4.47 -0.13
CA LEU A 78 -1.57 3.11 -0.18
C LEU A 78 -2.50 2.94 -1.39
N LYS A 79 -3.41 3.88 -1.64
CA LYS A 79 -4.30 3.86 -2.81
C LYS A 79 -3.52 3.80 -4.13
N ARG A 80 -2.49 4.64 -4.27
CA ARG A 80 -1.64 4.64 -5.47
C ARG A 80 -0.93 3.29 -5.64
N TYR A 81 -0.32 2.77 -4.58
CA TYR A 81 0.38 1.49 -4.61
C TYR A 81 -0.56 0.33 -5.03
N VAL A 82 -1.76 0.24 -4.43
CA VAL A 82 -2.70 -0.82 -4.81
C VAL A 82 -3.27 -0.65 -6.22
N ASN A 83 -3.42 0.58 -6.72
CA ASN A 83 -3.81 0.84 -8.10
C ASN A 83 -2.76 0.30 -9.08
N GLU A 84 -1.49 0.58 -8.84
CA GLU A 84 -0.40 0.09 -9.69
C GLU A 84 -0.33 -1.45 -9.67
N LEU A 85 -0.60 -2.08 -8.52
CA LEU A 85 -0.70 -3.55 -8.42
C LEU A 85 -1.88 -4.10 -9.22
N LEU A 86 -3.03 -3.42 -9.18
CA LEU A 86 -4.21 -3.82 -9.97
C LEU A 86 -3.97 -3.66 -11.47
N GLU A 87 -3.33 -2.58 -11.90
CA GLU A 87 -2.99 -2.36 -13.30
C GLU A 87 -1.98 -3.41 -13.77
N LYS A 88 -0.93 -3.65 -12.99
CA LYS A 88 0.13 -4.61 -13.29
C LYS A 88 -0.37 -6.05 -13.43
N TYR A 89 -1.22 -6.51 -12.51
CA TYR A 89 -1.62 -7.93 -12.46
C TYR A 89 -2.97 -8.21 -13.11
N TRP A 90 -3.83 -7.20 -13.26
CA TRP A 90 -5.22 -7.39 -13.70
C TRP A 90 -5.68 -6.42 -14.79
N GLY A 91 -4.87 -5.41 -15.16
CA GLY A 91 -5.25 -4.40 -16.16
C GLY A 91 -6.45 -3.55 -15.75
N VAL A 92 -6.67 -3.37 -14.44
CA VAL A 92 -7.78 -2.59 -13.88
C VAL A 92 -7.27 -1.61 -12.82
N SER A 93 -8.08 -0.61 -12.49
CA SER A 93 -7.87 0.30 -11.36
C SER A 93 -9.04 0.20 -10.36
N LEU A 94 -8.86 0.75 -9.15
CA LEU A 94 -9.89 0.85 -8.11
C LEU A 94 -11.05 1.77 -8.52
#